data_AF-A0A077FG96-F1
#
_entry.id   AF-A0A077FG96-F1
#
_cell.length_a   1.000
_cell.length_b   1.000
_cell.length_c   1.000
_cell.angle_alpha   90.00
_cell.angle_beta   90.00
_cell.angle_gamma   90.00
#
_symmetry.space_group_name_H-M   'P 1'
#
loop_
_entity.id
_entity.type
_entity.pdbx_description
1 polymer ?
#
loop_
_entity_poly.entity_id
_entity_poly.type
_entity_poly.pdbx_seq_one_letter_code
_entity_poly.pdbx_strand_id
1 'polypeptide(L)'
;MKKFLIVLAILISYLFAKDWLDDRPFKFERYKDDKQFDAALIKQFPLGSDMKEMIKLFEQSGAECADRSHEEDKPKEYQKYDIYYWCKYNSDWLSFDPLGVYEIWFLGDKNYKLMHISGSTYPAFVI
;
A
#
# COMPACT_ATOMS: atom_id res chain seq x y z
N MET A 1 -16.98 -34.61 -4.15
CA MET A 1 -17.00 -33.86 -2.87
C MET A 1 -15.76 -34.07 -2.01
N LYS A 2 -15.39 -35.28 -1.57
CA LYS A 2 -14.20 -35.49 -0.71
C LYS A 2 -12.88 -34.94 -1.27
N LYS A 3 -12.58 -35.16 -2.56
CA LYS A 3 -11.35 -34.64 -3.20
C LYS A 3 -11.31 -33.10 -3.28
N PHE A 4 -12.46 -32.47 -3.46
CA PHE A 4 -12.57 -31.01 -3.51
C PHE A 4 -12.29 -30.38 -2.14
N LEU A 5 -12.81 -30.98 -1.06
CA LEU A 5 -12.53 -30.52 0.31
C LEU A 5 -11.05 -30.63 0.70
N ILE A 6 -10.36 -31.67 0.23
CA ILE A 6 -8.91 -31.83 0.46
C ILE A 6 -8.12 -30.72 -0.23
N VAL A 7 -8.43 -30.44 -1.50
CA VAL A 7 -7.77 -29.34 -2.25
C VAL A 7 -8.02 -27.99 -1.59
N LEU A 8 -9.26 -27.73 -1.15
CA LEU A 8 -9.62 -26.50 -0.45
C LEU A 8 -8.85 -26.35 0.88
N ALA A 9 -8.75 -27.43 1.66
CA ALA A 9 -7.99 -27.42 2.91
C ALA A 9 -6.51 -27.11 2.69
N ILE A 10 -5.89 -27.70 1.66
CA ILE A 10 -4.49 -27.43 1.29
C ILE A 10 -4.29 -25.96 0.91
N LEU A 11 -5.19 -25.40 0.10
CA LEU A 11 -5.14 -23.99 -0.30
C LEU A 11 -5.25 -23.05 0.91
N ILE A 12 -6.18 -23.31 1.82
CA ILE A 12 -6.35 -22.50 3.03
C ILE A 12 -5.11 -22.61 3.93
N SER A 13 -4.60 -23.82 4.18
CA SER A 13 -3.37 -24.02 4.96
C SER A 13 -2.17 -23.31 4.35
N TYR A 14 -2.07 -23.32 3.01
CA TYR A 14 -1.03 -22.60 2.29
C TYR A 14 -1.12 -21.08 2.50
N LEU A 15 -2.31 -20.48 2.41
CA LEU A 15 -2.50 -19.05 2.64
C LEU A 15 -2.10 -18.62 4.06
N PHE A 16 -2.50 -19.40 5.08
CA PHE A 16 -2.09 -19.14 6.46
C PHE A 16 -0.59 -19.30 6.67
N ALA A 17 0.04 -20.33 6.10
CA ALA A 17 1.49 -20.51 6.18
C ALA A 17 2.25 -19.37 5.48
N LYS A 18 1.77 -18.93 4.30
CA LYS A 18 2.33 -17.81 3.56
C LYS A 18 2.27 -16.52 4.37
N ASP A 19 1.13 -16.18 4.96
CA ASP A 19 1.01 -14.97 5.79
C ASP A 19 1.82 -15.06 7.09
N TRP A 20 1.93 -16.25 7.69
CA TRP A 20 2.76 -16.42 8.88
C TRP A 20 4.26 -16.23 8.60
N LEU A 21 4.72 -16.66 7.41
CA LEU A 21 6.11 -16.50 6.97
C LEU A 21 6.38 -15.15 6.29
N ASP A 22 5.34 -14.35 6.03
CA ASP A 22 5.47 -13.02 5.42
C ASP A 22 5.96 -12.02 6.47
N ASP A 23 7.23 -11.62 6.32
CA ASP A 23 8.00 -10.72 7.18
C ASP A 23 8.02 -9.28 6.68
N ARG A 24 7.22 -8.95 5.65
CA ARG A 24 7.13 -7.59 5.12
C ARG A 24 6.72 -6.60 6.23
N PRO A 25 7.35 -5.42 6.27
CA PRO A 25 7.09 -4.45 7.33
C PRO A 25 5.70 -3.80 7.20
N PHE A 26 5.10 -3.84 6.01
CA PHE A 26 3.72 -3.44 5.77
C PHE A 26 3.00 -4.50 4.93
N LYS A 27 1.78 -4.87 5.35
CA LYS A 27 0.95 -5.89 4.68
C LYS A 27 -0.30 -5.23 4.13
N PHE A 28 -0.26 -4.83 2.87
CA PHE A 28 -1.34 -4.11 2.18
C PHE A 28 -2.65 -4.90 2.19
N GLU A 29 -2.57 -6.22 1.99
CA GLU A 29 -3.72 -7.12 1.83
C GLU A 29 -4.55 -7.31 3.11
N ARG A 30 -4.16 -6.66 4.20
CA ARG A 30 -4.95 -6.60 5.44
C ARG A 30 -6.09 -5.59 5.37
N TYR A 31 -6.03 -4.63 4.43
CA TYR A 31 -6.99 -3.53 4.34
C TYR A 31 -7.91 -3.74 3.14
N LYS A 32 -9.21 -3.86 3.41
CA LYS A 32 -10.22 -4.26 2.41
C LYS A 32 -10.86 -3.10 1.66
N ASP A 33 -10.75 -1.90 2.20
CA ASP A 33 -11.39 -0.70 1.66
C ASP A 33 -10.55 0.54 1.97
N ASP A 34 -10.80 1.61 1.20
CA ASP A 34 -10.08 2.89 1.28
C ASP A 34 -10.05 3.42 2.72
N LYS A 35 -11.16 3.31 3.43
CA LYS A 35 -11.32 3.88 4.77
C LYS A 35 -10.43 3.16 5.79
N GLN A 36 -10.38 1.83 5.72
CA GLN A 36 -9.51 1.03 6.58
C GLN A 36 -8.04 1.29 6.25
N PHE A 37 -7.72 1.38 4.97
CA PHE A 37 -6.35 1.58 4.50
C PHE A 37 -5.83 2.97 4.91
N ASP A 38 -6.58 4.02 4.58
CA ASP A 38 -6.24 5.40 4.90
C ASP A 38 -6.10 5.63 6.41
N ALA A 39 -7.04 5.08 7.20
CA ALA A 39 -6.95 5.15 8.67
C ALA A 39 -5.71 4.44 9.23
N ALA A 40 -5.29 3.33 8.62
CA ALA A 40 -4.09 2.63 9.04
C ALA A 40 -2.82 3.42 8.68
N LEU A 41 -2.76 4.02 7.50
CA LEU A 41 -1.67 4.89 7.07
C LEU A 41 -1.50 6.07 8.03
N ILE A 42 -2.57 6.81 8.31
CA ILE A 42 -2.55 7.96 9.23
C ILE A 42 -2.12 7.55 10.64
N LYS A 43 -2.58 6.39 11.11
CA LYS A 43 -2.23 5.87 12.45
C LYS A 43 -0.78 5.44 12.55
N GLN A 44 -0.25 4.79 11.52
CA GLN A 44 1.10 4.23 11.51
C GLN A 44 2.16 5.29 11.19
N PHE A 45 1.80 6.31 10.41
CA PHE A 45 2.72 7.34 9.91
C PHE A 45 2.21 8.72 10.31
N PRO A 46 2.51 9.20 11.53
CA PRO A 46 2.07 10.51 11.98
C PRO A 46 2.74 11.64 11.19
N LEU A 47 2.09 12.80 11.14
CA LEU A 47 2.67 13.99 10.52
C LEU A 47 4.03 14.35 11.13
N GLY A 48 4.96 14.82 10.30
CA GLY A 48 6.35 15.07 10.65
C GLY A 48 7.26 13.84 10.57
N SER A 49 6.72 12.65 10.26
CA SER A 49 7.52 11.46 9.99
C SER A 49 8.45 11.67 8.79
N ASP A 50 9.57 10.94 8.77
CA ASP A 50 10.51 11.00 7.65
C ASP A 50 9.97 10.21 6.45
N MET A 51 9.66 10.92 5.37
CA MET A 51 9.11 10.30 4.17
C MET A 51 10.08 9.32 3.52
N LYS A 52 11.41 9.52 3.61
CA LYS A 52 12.37 8.61 2.98
C LYS A 52 12.37 7.25 3.66
N GLU A 53 12.26 7.23 4.98
CA GLU A 53 12.14 5.99 5.75
C GLU A 53 10.83 5.27 5.42
N MET A 54 9.74 6.03 5.28
CA MET A 54 8.45 5.50 4.89
C MET A 54 8.51 4.91 3.48
N ILE A 55 8.94 5.67 2.47
CA ILE A 55 9.08 5.18 1.08
C ILE A 55 9.89 3.89 1.05
N LYS A 56 11.04 3.85 1.73
CA LYS A 56 11.87 2.64 1.82
C LYS A 56 11.12 1.46 2.44
N LEU A 57 10.34 1.68 3.49
CA LEU A 57 9.53 0.64 4.13
C LEU A 57 8.47 0.08 3.16
N PHE A 58 7.83 0.94 2.37
CA PHE A 58 6.86 0.52 1.36
C PHE A 58 7.53 -0.25 0.21
N GLU A 59 8.69 0.20 -0.27
CA GLU A 59 9.49 -0.53 -1.26
C GLU A 59 9.93 -1.91 -0.75
N GLN A 60 10.37 -2.00 0.50
CA GLN A 60 10.68 -3.28 1.17
C GLN A 60 9.45 -4.19 1.32
N SER A 61 8.25 -3.61 1.30
CA SER A 61 6.99 -4.34 1.33
C SER A 61 6.48 -4.72 -0.08
N GLY A 62 7.25 -4.39 -1.12
CA GLY A 62 6.97 -4.72 -2.52
C GLY A 62 6.22 -3.63 -3.29
N ALA A 63 6.03 -2.43 -2.73
CA ALA A 63 5.45 -1.31 -3.46
C ALA A 63 6.50 -0.68 -4.40
N GLU A 64 6.07 -0.21 -5.55
CA GLU A 64 6.87 0.62 -6.44
C GLU A 64 6.59 2.10 -6.13
N CYS A 65 7.63 2.86 -5.79
CA CYS A 65 7.51 4.27 -5.43
C CYS A 65 8.17 5.16 -6.48
N ALA A 66 7.50 6.27 -6.82
CA ALA A 66 7.97 7.24 -7.79
C ALA A 66 7.87 8.66 -7.23
N ASP A 67 8.93 9.44 -7.43
CA ASP A 67 8.92 10.87 -7.16
C ASP A 67 8.10 11.59 -8.24
N ARG A 68 7.03 12.27 -7.82
CA ARG A 68 6.13 13.04 -8.69
C ARG A 68 6.34 14.55 -8.51
N SER A 69 7.47 14.96 -7.90
CA SER A 69 7.71 16.35 -7.49
C SER A 69 7.98 17.32 -8.59
N HIS A 70 8.42 16.84 -9.74
CA HIS A 70 8.74 17.68 -10.88
C HIS A 70 7.69 17.63 -11.98
N GLU A 71 6.53 17.02 -11.73
CA GLU A 71 5.44 17.00 -12.71
C GLU A 71 4.81 18.39 -12.87
N GLU A 72 4.70 18.83 -14.14
CA GLU A 72 4.21 20.16 -14.51
C GLU A 72 2.70 20.31 -14.27
N ASP A 73 1.93 19.22 -14.40
CA ASP A 73 0.47 19.20 -14.30
C ASP A 73 -0.04 18.84 -12.89
N LYS A 74 0.63 19.34 -11.86
CA LYS A 74 0.28 18.99 -10.48
C LYS A 74 -1.05 19.64 -10.05
N PRO A 75 -2.02 18.87 -9.49
CA PRO A 75 -3.27 19.41 -8.98
C PRO A 75 -3.04 20.59 -8.02
N LYS A 76 -3.88 21.64 -8.11
CA LYS A 76 -3.75 22.85 -7.26
C LYS A 76 -3.68 22.54 -5.77
N GLU A 77 -4.41 21.53 -5.33
CA GLU A 77 -4.43 21.05 -3.94
C GLU A 77 -3.08 20.52 -3.44
N TYR A 78 -2.22 20.07 -4.36
CA TYR A 78 -0.89 19.55 -4.03
C TYR A 78 0.19 20.62 -4.14
N GLN A 79 -0.03 21.75 -4.83
CA GLN A 79 0.98 22.81 -5.01
C GLN A 79 1.52 23.42 -3.70
N LYS A 80 0.83 23.21 -2.57
CA LYS A 80 1.28 23.66 -1.24
C LYS A 80 2.37 22.78 -0.60
N TYR A 81 2.63 21.60 -1.17
CA TYR A 81 3.68 20.69 -0.71
C TYR A 81 4.90 20.85 -1.63
N ASP A 82 6.10 20.58 -1.10
CA ASP A 82 7.34 20.65 -1.87
C ASP A 82 7.70 19.29 -2.48
N ILE A 83 7.32 18.20 -1.80
CA ILE A 83 7.69 16.83 -2.14
C ILE A 83 6.44 15.95 -2.18
N TYR A 84 6.37 15.06 -3.18
CA TYR A 84 5.21 14.21 -3.44
C TYR A 84 5.71 12.90 -4.03
N TYR A 85 5.41 11.81 -3.34
CA TYR A 85 5.70 10.46 -3.79
C TYR A 85 4.39 9.71 -3.98
N TRP A 86 4.34 8.97 -5.08
CA TRP A 86 3.29 8.01 -5.34
C TRP A 86 3.88 6.62 -5.21
N CYS A 87 3.29 5.79 -4.35
CA CYS A 87 3.65 4.39 -4.22
C CYS A 87 2.47 3.51 -4.63
N LYS A 88 2.76 2.44 -5.36
CA LYS A 88 1.76 1.48 -5.83
C LYS A 88 2.18 0.07 -5.45
N TYR A 89 1.25 -0.68 -4.86
CA TYR A 89 1.40 -2.11 -4.60
C TYR A 89 0.31 -2.89 -5.33
N ASN A 90 0.70 -3.94 -6.05
CA ASN A 90 -0.24 -4.87 -6.66
C ASN A 90 -0.18 -6.18 -5.87
N SER A 91 -1.31 -6.57 -5.29
CA SER A 91 -1.39 -7.84 -4.59
C SER A 91 -1.39 -9.02 -5.56
N ASP A 92 -0.76 -10.10 -5.12
CA ASP A 92 -0.69 -11.35 -5.87
C ASP A 92 -2.05 -12.08 -5.85
N TRP A 93 -2.30 -12.96 -6.82
CA TRP A 93 -3.52 -13.76 -6.89
C TRP A 93 -3.62 -14.81 -5.77
N LEU A 94 -2.50 -15.11 -5.10
CA LEU A 94 -2.40 -15.97 -3.90
C LEU A 94 -2.24 -15.13 -2.62
N SER A 95 -2.97 -14.03 -2.50
CA SER A 95 -3.01 -13.19 -1.30
C SER A 95 -4.38 -13.24 -0.60
N PHE A 96 -4.50 -12.64 0.59
CA PHE A 96 -5.76 -12.56 1.32
C PHE A 96 -6.81 -11.67 0.65
N ASP A 97 -6.35 -10.64 -0.05
CA ASP A 97 -7.18 -9.78 -0.91
C ASP A 97 -6.60 -9.83 -2.33
N PRO A 98 -6.89 -10.90 -3.09
CA PRO A 98 -6.23 -11.15 -4.36
C PRO A 98 -6.61 -10.09 -5.38
N LEU A 99 -5.63 -9.66 -6.16
CA LEU A 99 -5.82 -8.71 -7.26
C LEU A 99 -6.29 -7.33 -6.82
N GLY A 100 -6.12 -6.97 -5.55
CA GLY A 100 -6.19 -5.58 -5.07
C GLY A 100 -4.98 -4.77 -5.50
N VAL A 101 -5.20 -3.52 -5.84
CA VAL A 101 -4.21 -2.48 -6.11
C VAL A 101 -4.31 -1.46 -4.99
N TYR A 102 -3.17 -1.10 -4.40
CA TYR A 102 -3.07 -0.13 -3.32
C TYR A 102 -2.21 1.03 -3.79
N GLU A 103 -2.74 2.24 -3.72
CA GLU A 103 -2.02 3.47 -4.04
C GLU A 103 -1.88 4.33 -2.81
N ILE A 104 -0.70 4.92 -2.63
CA ILE A 104 -0.36 5.78 -1.51
C ILE A 104 0.27 7.05 -2.04
N TRP A 105 -0.22 8.18 -1.54
CA TRP A 105 0.36 9.48 -1.78
C TRP A 105 1.01 10.00 -0.50
N PHE A 106 2.31 10.24 -0.56
CA PHE A 106 3.07 10.90 0.51
C PHE A 106 3.34 12.34 0.09
N LEU A 107 2.82 13.30 0.82
CA LEU A 107 3.00 14.73 0.55
C LEU A 107 3.75 15.37 1.71
N GLY A 108 4.81 16.11 1.43
CA GLY A 108 5.68 16.68 2.46
C GLY A 108 6.33 18.00 2.11
N ASP A 109 7.08 18.49 3.08
CA ASP A 109 7.88 19.71 2.95
C ASP A 109 9.23 19.43 2.27
N LYS A 110 9.97 20.49 1.98
CA LYS A 110 11.33 20.43 1.40
C LYS A 110 12.35 19.61 2.21
N ASN A 111 12.06 19.31 3.47
CA ASN A 111 12.91 18.52 4.35
C ASN A 111 12.47 17.05 4.42
N TYR A 112 11.58 16.60 3.52
CA TYR A 112 11.00 15.25 3.50
C TYR A 112 10.19 14.92 4.76
N LYS A 113 9.61 15.93 5.42
CA LYS A 113 8.70 15.72 6.55
C LYS A 113 7.28 15.58 6.05
N LEU A 114 6.64 14.48 6.46
CA LEU A 114 5.27 14.16 6.08
C LEU A 114 4.31 15.26 6.53
N MET A 115 3.59 15.85 5.58
CA MET A 115 2.54 16.83 5.84
C MET A 115 1.14 16.26 5.59
N HIS A 116 1.04 15.29 4.69
CA HIS A 116 -0.18 14.56 4.41
C HIS A 116 0.15 13.18 3.84
N ILE A 117 -0.68 12.19 4.18
CA ILE A 117 -0.66 10.86 3.60
C ILE A 117 -2.09 10.49 3.26
N SER A 118 -2.29 9.86 2.11
CA SER A 118 -3.56 9.26 1.74
C SER A 118 -3.36 7.94 1.05
N GLY A 119 -4.34 7.04 1.20
CA GLY A 119 -4.36 5.75 0.53
C GLY A 119 -5.68 5.47 -0.18
N SER A 120 -5.61 4.72 -1.27
CA SER A 120 -6.77 4.12 -1.94
C SER A 120 -6.48 2.67 -2.28
N THR A 121 -7.54 1.86 -2.37
CA THR A 121 -7.50 0.48 -2.80
C THR A 121 -8.62 0.20 -3.81
N TYR A 122 -8.31 -0.55 -4.84
CA TYR A 122 -9.28 -0.93 -5.88
C TYR A 122 -8.89 -2.28 -6.51
N PRO A 123 -9.85 -3.04 -7.04
CA PRO A 123 -9.53 -4.26 -7.77
C PRO A 123 -8.77 -3.94 -9.06
N ALA A 124 -7.75 -4.73 -9.38
CA ALA A 124 -6.93 -4.61 -10.60
C ALA A 124 -7.74 -4.83 -11.89
N PHE A 125 -8.92 -5.45 -11.79
CA PHE A 125 -9.86 -5.61 -12.89
C PHE A 125 -10.98 -4.59 -12.77
N VAL A 126 -10.78 -3.43 -13.41
CA VAL A 126 -11.89 -2.52 -13.72
C VAL A 126 -12.46 -2.98 -15.07
N ILE A 127 -13.66 -3.55 -15.06
CA ILE A 127 -14.47 -3.85 -16.26
C ILE A 127 -15.22 -2.58 -16.66
#